data_AF-A0AAE3AGX6-F1
#
_entry.id   AF-A0AAE3AGX6-F1
#
_cell.length_a   1.000
_cell.length_b   1.000
_cell.length_c   1.000
_cell.angle_alpha   90.00
_cell.angle_beta   90.00
_cell.angle_gamma   90.00
#
_symmetry.space_group_name_H-M   'P 1'
#
loop_
_entity.id
_entity.type
_entity.pdbx_description
1 polymer ?
#
loop_
_entity_poly.entity_id
_entity_poly.type
_entity_poly.pdbx_seq_one_letter_code
_entity_poly.pdbx_strand_id
1 'polypeptide(L)'
;MESPIYKLEKVVQGKEELQDFEGPLDLILFLLSKNKIEIQDIPIALILDQYLAYLDRRKEMDLEVASEFVTMAAHLMYIKTRMLLSLEDEEAKNEMDALIQSLAERQRGEAYARVRRLAELLGPMGEFGRSILTRDPEPMERGKVYEYDQQPADLVIAMQEVTDRRGQAETPPLRAFDEIVRREPYSVEQKAKEIVRRLKEGGITRFLLLFRGSRSRSELVATFMAVLELCRSRIIRLAGPAADCTVTCREDPENTEE
;
A
#
# COMPACT_ATOMS: atom_id res chain seq x y z
N MET A 1 7.11 -2.36 46.40
CA MET A 1 6.99 -1.59 45.13
C MET A 1 8.30 -0.85 44.95
N GLU A 2 9.24 -1.45 44.22
CA GLU A 2 10.55 -0.86 43.95
C GLU A 2 10.45 -0.04 42.66
N SER A 3 10.77 1.24 42.77
CA SER A 3 10.88 2.16 41.64
C SER A 3 12.12 1.82 40.81
N PRO A 4 11.99 1.67 39.48
CA PRO A 4 13.14 1.31 38.65
C PRO A 4 14.15 2.46 38.61
N ILE A 5 15.40 2.12 38.94
CA ILE A 5 16.57 3.00 38.81
C ILE A 5 16.97 2.99 37.33
N TYR A 6 16.72 4.09 36.63
CA TYR A 6 17.18 4.27 35.26
C TYR A 6 18.69 4.56 35.25
N LYS A 7 19.50 3.59 34.80
CA LYS A 7 20.90 3.82 34.45
C LYS A 7 20.95 4.53 33.10
N LEU A 8 21.34 5.81 33.10
CA LEU A 8 21.67 6.54 31.87
C LEU A 8 23.03 6.06 31.34
N GLU A 9 23.04 4.89 30.69
CA GLU A 9 24.18 4.43 29.89
C GLU A 9 24.20 5.16 28.56
N LYS A 10 24.78 6.36 28.57
CA LYS A 10 25.56 7.01 27.49
C LYS A 10 25.54 8.52 27.69
N VAL A 11 26.31 8.99 28.67
CA VAL A 11 26.96 10.29 28.53
C VAL A 11 28.09 10.06 27.53
N VAL A 12 27.81 10.23 26.24
CA VAL A 12 28.88 10.27 25.24
C VAL A 12 29.61 11.58 25.46
N GLN A 13 30.78 11.45 26.08
CA GLN A 13 31.80 12.48 26.18
C GLN A 13 31.94 13.20 24.85
N GLY A 14 32.03 14.53 24.90
CA GLY A 14 32.23 15.37 23.73
C GLY A 14 33.44 14.90 22.94
N LYS A 15 33.18 14.30 21.77
CA LYS A 15 34.19 14.12 20.74
C LYS A 15 34.43 15.49 20.11
N GLU A 16 35.42 16.23 20.61
CA GLU A 16 36.15 17.20 19.78
C GLU A 16 37.02 16.41 18.77
N GLU A 17 36.38 15.64 17.89
CA GLU A 17 37.08 15.13 16.70
C GLU A 17 37.28 16.34 15.79
N LEU A 18 38.54 16.63 15.45
CA LEU A 18 38.83 17.64 14.42
C LEU A 18 38.08 17.23 13.17
N GLN A 19 37.13 18.06 12.76
CA GLN A 19 36.44 17.87 11.49
C GLN A 19 37.42 18.14 10.37
N ASP A 20 37.44 17.25 9.37
CA ASP A 20 38.18 17.50 8.16
C ASP A 20 37.46 18.57 7.34
N PHE A 21 38.06 19.76 7.30
CA PHE A 21 37.59 20.87 6.47
C PHE A 21 38.24 20.80 5.09
N GLU A 22 37.44 20.98 4.04
CA GLU A 22 37.90 20.99 2.65
C GLU A 22 38.68 22.27 2.28
N GLY A 23 38.64 23.31 3.12
CA GLY A 23 39.41 24.55 2.91
C GLY A 23 39.33 25.54 4.08
N PRO A 24 40.08 26.66 4.00
CA PRO A 24 40.20 27.63 5.10
C PRO A 24 38.91 28.44 5.33
N LEU A 25 38.13 28.72 4.29
CA LEU A 25 36.84 29.43 4.42
C LEU A 25 35.80 28.61 5.19
N ASP A 26 35.78 27.28 4.98
CA ASP A 26 34.86 26.39 5.69
C ASP A 26 35.17 26.33 7.19
N LEU A 27 36.46 26.34 7.54
CA LEU A 27 36.89 26.46 8.93
C LEU A 27 36.43 27.79 9.55
N ILE A 28 36.57 28.91 8.84
CA ILE A 28 36.11 30.22 9.34
C ILE A 28 34.58 30.22 9.51
N LEU A 29 33.81 29.68 8.56
CA LEU A 29 32.35 29.55 8.67
C LEU A 29 31.96 28.68 9.88
N PHE A 30 32.68 27.60 10.12
CA PHE A 30 32.50 26.77 11.30
C PHE A 30 32.76 27.55 12.59
N LEU A 31 33.86 28.29 12.68
CA LEU A 31 34.17 29.12 13.85
C LEU A 31 33.12 30.21 14.09
N LEU A 32 32.63 30.86 13.03
CA LEU A 32 31.55 31.84 13.12
C LEU A 32 30.26 31.19 13.67
N SER A 33 29.90 30.01 13.16
CA SER A 33 28.72 29.27 13.63
C SER A 33 28.84 28.82 15.09
N LYS A 34 30.03 28.36 15.50
CA LYS A 34 30.32 27.90 16.88
C LYS A 34 30.16 29.03 17.89
N ASN A 35 30.59 30.24 17.53
CA ASN A 35 30.50 31.43 18.39
C ASN A 35 29.19 32.22 18.20
N LYS A 36 28.30 31.80 17.28
CA LYS A 36 27.06 32.52 16.93
C LYS A 36 27.31 33.97 16.49
N ILE A 37 28.34 34.16 15.67
CA ILE A 37 28.73 35.46 15.12
C ILE A 37 28.13 35.60 13.72
N GLU A 38 27.60 36.78 13.39
CA GLU A 38 27.11 37.09 12.06
C GLU A 38 28.26 37.36 11.08
N ILE A 39 28.12 36.91 9.83
CA ILE A 39 29.17 37.05 8.80
C ILE A 39 29.43 38.51 8.43
N GLN A 40 28.47 39.42 8.67
CA GLN A 40 28.63 40.85 8.38
C GLN A 40 29.45 41.59 9.45
N ASP A 41 29.51 41.06 10.67
CA ASP A 41 30.18 41.69 11.81
C ASP A 41 31.18 40.72 12.44
N ILE A 42 32.30 40.53 11.75
CA ILE A 42 33.33 39.57 12.15
C ILE A 42 34.33 40.26 13.10
N PRO A 43 34.42 39.84 14.38
CA PRO A 43 35.49 40.26 15.25
C PRO A 43 36.80 39.57 14.84
N ILE A 44 37.58 40.21 13.96
CA ILE A 44 38.79 39.66 13.36
C ILE A 44 39.78 39.11 14.40
N ALA A 45 39.90 39.78 15.54
CA ALA A 45 40.79 39.38 16.61
C ALA A 45 40.43 38.00 17.18
N LEU A 46 39.14 37.79 17.47
CA LEU A 46 38.64 36.55 18.03
C LEU A 46 38.75 35.39 17.04
N ILE A 47 38.37 35.62 15.78
CA ILE A 47 38.42 34.59 14.74
C ILE A 47 39.86 34.19 14.42
N LEU A 48 40.79 35.14 14.31
CA LEU A 48 42.20 34.83 14.08
C LEU A 48 42.77 33.95 15.22
N ASP A 49 42.52 34.32 16.47
CA ASP A 49 43.09 33.61 17.62
C ASP A 49 42.56 32.16 17.66
N GLN A 50 41.27 31.96 17.36
CA GLN A 50 40.68 30.62 17.26
C GLN A 50 41.18 29.84 16.04
N TYR A 51 41.39 30.50 14.91
CA TYR A 51 41.91 29.91 13.69
C TYR A 51 43.35 29.41 13.89
N LEU A 52 44.21 30.22 14.53
CA LEU A 52 45.57 29.82 14.89
C LEU A 52 45.59 28.68 15.89
N ALA A 53 44.76 28.74 16.94
CA ALA A 53 44.63 27.67 17.91
C ALA A 53 44.19 26.34 17.26
N TYR A 54 43.33 26.40 16.25
CA TYR A 54 42.94 25.23 15.46
C TYR A 54 44.13 24.68 14.65
N LEU A 55 44.88 25.55 13.97
CA LEU A 55 46.05 25.15 13.20
C LEU A 55 47.15 24.53 14.07
N ASP A 56 47.40 25.09 15.25
CA ASP A 56 48.45 24.57 16.14
C ASP A 56 48.08 23.18 16.70
N ARG A 57 46.83 22.97 17.12
CA ARG A 57 46.32 21.63 17.48
C ARG A 57 46.43 20.65 16.33
N ARG A 58 46.22 21.10 15.08
CA ARG A 58 46.31 20.23 13.90
C ARG A 58 47.76 19.91 13.53
N LYS A 59 48.71 20.84 13.72
CA LYS A 59 50.15 20.60 13.53
C LYS A 59 50.72 19.58 14.52
N GLU A 60 50.25 19.61 15.77
CA GLU A 60 50.67 18.65 16.81
C GLU A 60 50.31 17.20 16.46
N MET A 61 49.30 16.99 15.61
CA MET A 61 48.83 15.67 15.17
C MET A 61 49.37 15.23 13.80
N ASP A 62 50.44 15.88 13.33
CA ASP A 62 51.28 15.40 12.22
C ASP A 62 50.58 15.39 10.84
N LEU A 63 50.22 16.59 10.33
CA LEU A 63 49.64 16.76 8.99
C LEU A 63 50.33 17.86 8.19
N GLU A 64 50.49 17.60 6.88
CA GLU A 64 50.80 18.61 5.86
C GLU A 64 49.73 19.71 5.91
N VAL A 65 50.00 20.79 6.63
CA VAL A 65 49.13 21.96 6.62
C VAL A 65 49.15 22.50 5.20
N ALA A 66 48.03 22.35 4.48
CA ALA A 66 47.94 22.83 3.11
C ALA A 66 48.28 24.33 3.06
N SER A 67 49.06 24.72 2.04
CA SER A 67 49.55 26.09 1.83
C SER A 67 48.42 27.13 1.97
N GLU A 68 47.21 26.79 1.51
CA GLU A 68 46.00 27.61 1.59
C GLU A 68 45.59 28.01 3.02
N PHE A 69 45.81 27.16 4.02
CA PHE A 69 45.48 27.51 5.40
C PHE A 69 46.47 28.51 5.99
N VAL A 70 47.75 28.40 5.61
CA VAL A 70 48.82 29.31 6.06
C VAL A 70 48.67 30.67 5.37
N THR A 71 48.33 30.70 4.07
CA THR A 71 48.06 31.95 3.36
C THR A 71 46.88 32.68 3.98
N MET A 72 45.80 31.97 4.33
CA MET A 72 44.67 32.58 5.03
C MET A 72 45.04 33.06 6.44
N ALA A 73 45.86 32.33 7.19
CA ALA A 73 46.36 32.78 8.50
C ALA A 73 47.11 34.11 8.38
N ALA A 74 48.01 34.21 7.40
CA ALA A 74 48.77 35.42 7.11
C ALA A 74 47.86 36.58 6.68
N HIS A 75 46.83 36.29 5.87
CA HIS A 75 45.85 37.28 5.43
C HIS A 75 45.01 37.84 6.60
N LEU A 76 44.51 36.97 7.49
CA LEU A 76 43.80 37.39 8.69
C LEU A 76 44.70 38.19 9.65
N MET A 77 45.97 37.80 9.80
CA MET A 77 46.96 38.57 10.57
C MET A 77 47.20 39.95 9.96
N TYR A 78 47.31 40.04 8.64
CA TYR A 78 47.50 41.29 7.91
C TYR A 78 46.32 42.25 8.16
N ILE A 79 45.08 41.76 7.98
CA ILE A 79 43.87 42.54 8.24
C ILE A 79 43.84 43.01 9.70
N LYS A 80 44.04 42.09 10.68
CA LYS A 80 44.06 42.44 12.11
C LYS A 80 45.11 43.51 12.43
N THR A 81 46.32 43.36 11.90
CA THR A 81 47.44 44.26 12.19
C THR A 81 47.15 45.66 11.66
N ARG A 82 46.70 45.79 10.41
CA ARG A 82 46.35 47.09 9.82
C ARG A 82 45.17 47.76 10.52
N MET A 83 44.10 47.02 10.79
CA MET A 83 42.93 47.55 11.49
C MET A 83 43.24 48.05 12.92
N LEU A 84 44.19 47.41 13.60
CA LEU A 84 44.64 47.85 14.94
C LEU A 84 45.57 49.07 14.89
N LEU A 85 46.36 49.22 13.81
CA LEU A 85 47.28 50.34 13.63
C LEU A 85 46.56 51.61 13.18
N SER A 86 45.55 51.49 12.34
CA SER A 86 44.77 52.62 11.84
C SER A 86 43.30 52.23 11.62
N LEU A 87 42.40 52.87 12.35
CA LEU A 87 40.95 52.64 12.27
C LEU A 87 40.34 53.14 10.95
N GLU A 88 41.02 54.06 10.26
CA GLU A 88 40.58 54.67 9.00
C GLU A 88 41.28 54.07 7.77
N ASP A 89 41.94 52.92 7.92
CA ASP A 89 42.63 52.27 6.82
C ASP A 89 41.62 51.66 5.82
N GLU A 90 41.33 52.41 4.74
CA GLU A 90 40.41 52.00 3.68
C GLU A 90 40.85 50.73 2.95
N GLU A 91 42.15 50.44 2.87
CA GLU A 91 42.64 49.21 2.25
C GLU A 91 42.30 48.00 3.13
N ALA A 92 42.47 48.12 4.45
CA ALA A 92 42.13 47.05 5.38
C ALA A 92 40.62 46.76 5.42
N LYS A 93 39.79 47.81 5.30
CA LYS A 93 38.33 47.66 5.18
C LYS A 93 37.93 46.94 3.89
N ASN A 94 38.53 47.32 2.75
CA ASN A 94 38.27 46.65 1.48
C ASN A 94 38.64 45.16 1.49
N GLU A 95 39.80 44.80 2.07
CA GLU A 95 40.20 43.39 2.22
C GLU A 95 39.24 42.62 3.14
N MET A 96 38.77 43.25 4.21
CA MET A 96 37.74 42.67 5.08
C MET A 96 36.42 42.45 4.34
N ASP A 97 35.97 43.42 3.56
CA ASP A 97 34.74 43.30 2.76
C ASP A 97 34.86 42.20 1.70
N ALA A 98 36.02 42.05 1.07
CA ALA A 98 36.31 40.97 0.13
C ALA A 98 36.26 39.59 0.82
N LEU A 99 36.78 39.49 2.04
CA LEU A 99 36.69 38.27 2.84
C LEU A 99 35.23 37.93 3.18
N ILE A 100 34.44 38.92 3.63
CA ILE A 100 33.02 38.76 3.95
C ILE A 100 32.24 38.28 2.72
N GLN A 101 32.49 38.87 1.55
CA GLN A 101 31.87 38.46 0.29
C GLN A 101 32.23 37.01 -0.05
N SER A 102 33.50 36.63 0.06
CA SER A 102 33.98 35.27 -0.22
C SER A 102 33.34 34.23 0.72
N LEU A 103 33.21 34.56 2.01
CA LEU A 103 32.53 33.72 3.00
C LEU A 103 31.04 33.58 2.69
N ALA A 104 30.36 34.67 2.33
CA ALA A 104 28.96 34.66 1.97
C ALA A 104 28.69 33.86 0.69
N GLU A 105 29.55 33.99 -0.32
CA GLU A 105 29.48 33.19 -1.55
C GLU A 105 29.66 31.70 -1.26
N ARG A 106 30.65 31.33 -0.44
CA ARG A 106 30.87 29.94 -0.02
C ARG A 106 29.66 29.37 0.71
N GLN A 107 29.10 30.11 1.67
CA GLN A 107 27.92 29.70 2.42
C GLN A 107 26.69 29.53 1.51
N ARG A 108 26.47 30.47 0.58
CA ARG A 108 25.38 30.38 -0.41
C ARG A 108 25.57 29.18 -1.34
N GLY A 109 26.80 28.92 -1.79
CA GLY A 109 27.14 27.77 -2.61
C GLY A 109 26.83 26.44 -1.91
N GLU A 110 27.20 26.33 -0.63
CA GLU A 110 26.90 25.15 0.19
C GLU A 110 25.39 24.98 0.40
N ALA A 111 24.67 26.05 0.72
CA ALA A 111 23.22 26.04 0.85
C ALA A 111 22.53 25.62 -0.45
N TYR A 112 22.97 26.19 -1.59
CA TYR A 112 22.47 25.83 -2.90
C TYR A 112 22.73 24.35 -3.23
N ALA A 113 23.94 23.85 -2.97
CA ALA A 113 24.29 22.44 -3.19
C ALA A 113 23.42 21.51 -2.33
N ARG A 114 23.15 21.86 -1.07
CA ARG A 114 22.22 21.13 -0.20
C ARG A 114 20.80 21.11 -0.77
N VAL A 115 20.27 22.28 -1.12
CA VAL A 115 18.91 22.40 -1.66
C VAL A 115 18.78 21.65 -2.99
N ARG A 116 19.78 21.74 -3.87
CA ARG A 116 19.80 21.02 -5.14
C ARG A 116 19.75 19.51 -4.95
N ARG A 117 20.58 18.96 -4.05
CA ARG A 117 20.55 17.52 -3.72
C ARG A 117 19.19 17.09 -3.19
N LEU A 118 18.58 17.88 -2.32
CA LEU A 118 17.24 17.59 -1.79
C LEU A 118 16.16 17.71 -2.86
N ALA A 119 16.25 18.69 -3.76
CA ALA A 119 15.31 18.86 -4.87
C ALA A 119 15.38 17.69 -5.86
N GLU A 120 16.58 17.20 -6.18
CA GLU A 120 16.77 16.01 -7.01
C GLU A 120 16.18 14.75 -6.35
N LEU A 121 16.30 14.62 -5.02
CA LEU A 121 15.71 13.51 -4.26
C LEU A 121 14.18 13.61 -4.14
N LEU A 122 13.65 14.81 -3.92
CA LEU A 122 12.22 15.05 -3.73
C LEU A 122 11.44 15.14 -5.06
N GLY A 123 12.11 15.42 -6.18
CA GLY A 123 11.50 15.55 -7.50
C GLY A 123 10.59 14.36 -7.86
N PRO A 124 11.10 13.11 -7.84
CA PRO A 124 10.30 11.92 -8.12
C PRO A 124 9.11 11.74 -7.15
N MET A 125 9.30 12.06 -5.86
CA MET A 125 8.24 11.99 -4.86
C MET A 125 7.13 13.02 -5.14
N GLY A 126 7.50 14.20 -5.62
CA GLY A 126 6.58 15.24 -6.05
C GLY A 126 5.77 14.84 -7.28
N GLU A 127 6.41 14.21 -8.28
CA GLU A 127 5.71 13.68 -9.46
C GLU A 127 4.69 12.59 -9.10
N PHE A 128 5.07 11.69 -8.19
CA PHE A 128 4.17 10.69 -7.65
C PHE A 128 2.99 11.33 -6.90
N GLY A 129 3.26 12.28 -6.01
CA GLY A 129 2.23 12.99 -5.25
C GLY A 129 1.25 13.76 -6.12
N ARG A 130 1.70 14.38 -7.23
CA ARG A 130 0.83 15.10 -8.17
C ARG A 130 -0.17 14.20 -8.90
N SER A 131 0.13 12.91 -8.98
CA SER A 131 -0.72 11.92 -9.65
C SER A 131 -1.80 11.33 -8.72
N ILE A 132 -1.78 11.70 -7.43
CA ILE A 132 -2.77 11.25 -6.44
C ILE A 132 -3.81 12.35 -6.25
N LEU A 133 -5.03 12.07 -6.69
CA LEU A 133 -6.21 12.89 -6.42
C LEU A 133 -7.00 12.23 -5.30
N THR A 134 -7.04 12.87 -4.14
CA THR A 134 -7.91 12.45 -3.03
C THR A 134 -9.24 13.17 -3.12
N ARG A 135 -10.31 12.48 -2.76
CA ARG A 135 -11.61 13.13 -2.52
C ARG A 135 -11.50 14.01 -1.29
N ASP A 136 -12.13 15.18 -1.33
CA ASP A 136 -12.27 16.02 -0.14
C ASP A 136 -12.97 15.26 0.99
N PRO A 137 -12.67 15.58 2.27
CA PRO A 137 -13.38 14.99 3.40
C PRO A 137 -14.90 15.11 3.19
N GLU A 138 -15.63 14.00 3.34
CA GLU A 138 -17.09 14.07 3.29
C GLU A 138 -17.57 15.01 4.41
N PRO A 139 -18.40 16.02 4.11
CA PRO A 139 -19.01 16.85 5.13
C PRO A 139 -19.92 15.96 5.97
N MET A 140 -19.41 15.51 7.12
CA MET A 140 -20.21 14.84 8.12
C MET A 140 -21.05 15.91 8.80
N GLU A 141 -22.35 15.90 8.54
CA GLU A 141 -23.30 16.64 9.37
C GLU A 141 -23.18 16.09 10.79
N ARG A 142 -22.44 16.79 11.65
CA ARG A 142 -22.49 16.56 13.10
C ARG A 142 -23.89 16.95 13.57
N GLY A 143 -24.83 16.02 13.50
CA GLY A 143 -26.22 16.36 13.77
C GLY A 143 -27.21 15.23 13.59
N LYS A 144 -27.04 14.13 14.34
CA LYS A 144 -28.18 13.37 14.87
C LYS A 144 -27.84 12.84 16.26
N VAL A 145 -27.54 13.74 17.19
CA VAL A 145 -28.01 13.46 18.56
C VAL A 145 -29.51 13.54 18.44
N TYR A 146 -30.18 12.40 18.34
CA TYR A 146 -31.63 12.34 18.30
C TYR A 146 -32.12 12.79 19.67
N GLU A 147 -32.39 14.09 19.84
CA GLU A 147 -33.10 14.58 21.01
C GLU A 147 -34.54 14.08 20.90
N TYR A 148 -34.91 13.16 21.78
CA TYR A 148 -36.27 12.65 21.86
C TYR A 148 -37.19 13.78 22.34
N ASP A 149 -37.83 14.48 21.40
CA ASP A 149 -38.95 15.40 21.65
C ASP A 149 -40.26 14.68 21.34
N GLN A 150 -40.54 13.60 22.08
CA GLN A 150 -41.79 12.85 21.95
C GLN A 150 -42.60 13.03 23.20
N GLN A 151 -43.87 13.41 23.03
CA GLN A 151 -44.81 13.46 24.14
C GLN A 151 -45.42 12.08 24.38
N PRO A 152 -45.82 11.74 25.61
CA PRO A 152 -46.46 10.45 25.90
C PRO A 152 -47.69 10.14 25.02
N ALA A 153 -48.35 11.16 24.46
CA ALA A 153 -49.47 11.01 23.54
C ALA A 153 -49.07 10.37 22.19
N ASP A 154 -47.83 10.56 21.72
CA ASP A 154 -47.35 10.03 20.44
C ASP A 154 -47.28 8.50 20.47
N LEU A 155 -47.02 7.92 21.64
CA LEU A 155 -47.02 6.47 21.85
C LEU A 155 -48.42 5.88 21.66
N VAL A 156 -49.46 6.60 22.08
CA VAL A 156 -50.86 6.17 21.94
C VAL A 156 -51.26 6.15 20.46
N ILE A 157 -50.87 7.17 19.70
CA ILE A 157 -51.11 7.27 18.25
C ILE A 157 -50.39 6.14 17.51
N ALA A 158 -49.11 5.90 17.84
CA ALA A 158 -48.33 4.81 17.25
C ALA A 158 -48.92 3.43 17.55
N MET A 159 -49.45 3.21 18.76
CA MET A 159 -50.16 1.97 19.09
C MET A 159 -51.42 1.78 18.25
N GLN A 160 -52.20 2.84 18.02
CA GLN A 160 -53.41 2.78 17.19
C GLN A 160 -53.10 2.42 15.74
N GLU A 161 -52.06 3.02 15.14
CA GLU A 161 -51.66 2.67 13.76
C GLU A 161 -51.27 1.20 13.61
N VAL A 162 -50.60 0.61 14.60
CA VAL A 162 -50.21 -0.80 14.57
C VAL A 162 -51.43 -1.71 14.65
N THR A 163 -52.43 -1.37 15.47
CA THR A 163 -53.69 -2.12 15.53
C THR A 163 -54.50 -2.00 14.25
N ASP A 164 -54.52 -0.83 13.62
CA ASP A 164 -55.27 -0.60 12.37
C ASP A 164 -54.65 -1.38 11.20
N ARG A 165 -53.31 -1.46 11.13
CA ARG A 165 -52.60 -2.29 10.13
C ARG A 165 -52.93 -3.78 10.26
N ARG A 166 -53.19 -4.28 11.47
CA ARG A 166 -53.60 -5.69 11.66
C ARG A 166 -55.01 -5.98 11.11
N GLY A 167 -55.84 -4.96 10.92
CA GLY A 167 -57.17 -5.11 10.32
C GLY A 167 -57.18 -5.25 8.79
N GLN A 168 -56.08 -4.94 8.09
CA GLN A 168 -56.00 -4.81 6.63
C GLN A 168 -55.02 -5.78 5.93
N ALA A 169 -54.68 -6.91 6.54
CA ALA A 169 -53.86 -7.91 5.86
C ALA A 169 -54.72 -8.78 4.91
N GLU A 170 -55.09 -8.25 3.74
CA GLU A 170 -55.50 -9.08 2.62
C GLU A 170 -54.25 -9.71 1.98
N THR A 171 -54.06 -11.02 2.15
CA THR A 171 -53.01 -11.78 1.47
C THR A 171 -53.23 -11.76 -0.06
N PRO A 172 -52.23 -11.42 -0.88
CA PRO A 172 -52.39 -11.36 -2.34
C PRO A 172 -52.64 -12.76 -2.96
N PRO A 173 -53.42 -12.86 -4.05
CA PRO A 173 -53.87 -14.13 -4.60
C PRO A 173 -52.75 -14.92 -5.29
N LEU A 174 -52.68 -16.22 -4.95
CA LEU A 174 -51.68 -17.22 -5.36
C LEU A 174 -51.57 -17.50 -6.88
N ARG A 175 -52.38 -16.85 -7.73
CA ARG A 175 -52.42 -17.07 -9.19
C ARG A 175 -51.18 -16.57 -9.94
N ALA A 176 -50.35 -15.73 -9.32
CA ALA A 176 -49.12 -15.20 -9.94
C ALA A 176 -47.99 -16.24 -10.06
N PHE A 177 -48.14 -17.44 -9.50
CA PHE A 177 -47.08 -18.45 -9.44
C PHE A 177 -47.30 -19.67 -10.35
N ASP A 178 -48.42 -19.75 -11.08
CA ASP A 178 -48.77 -20.93 -11.90
C ASP A 178 -47.88 -21.11 -13.17
N GLU A 179 -47.27 -20.05 -13.71
CA GLU A 179 -46.47 -20.14 -14.95
C GLU A 179 -45.03 -20.65 -14.74
N ILE A 180 -44.47 -20.52 -13.53
CA ILE A 180 -43.05 -20.83 -13.26
C ILE A 180 -42.83 -22.34 -13.07
N VAL A 181 -43.90 -23.13 -12.85
CA VAL A 181 -43.84 -24.53 -12.37
C VAL A 181 -44.11 -25.57 -13.47
N ARG A 182 -44.06 -25.22 -14.77
CA ARG A 182 -44.27 -26.18 -15.89
C ARG A 182 -43.04 -27.00 -16.31
N ARG A 183 -41.96 -27.02 -15.52
CA ARG A 183 -40.86 -27.97 -15.78
C ARG A 183 -41.23 -29.32 -15.17
N GLU A 184 -41.84 -30.21 -15.94
CA GLU A 184 -41.94 -31.63 -15.57
C GLU A 184 -40.51 -32.18 -15.35
N PRO A 185 -40.09 -32.48 -14.11
CA PRO A 185 -38.75 -32.99 -13.86
C PRO A 185 -38.78 -34.51 -14.06
N TYR A 186 -38.37 -34.97 -15.23
CA TYR A 186 -38.09 -36.39 -15.44
C TYR A 186 -36.78 -36.74 -14.73
N SER A 187 -36.86 -37.54 -13.66
CA SER A 187 -35.66 -38.02 -12.96
C SER A 187 -34.89 -39.02 -13.82
N VAL A 188 -33.60 -38.76 -14.00
CA VAL A 188 -32.67 -39.65 -14.74
C VAL A 188 -32.60 -41.03 -14.07
N GLU A 189 -32.64 -41.08 -12.74
CA GLU A 189 -32.61 -42.33 -11.97
C GLU A 189 -33.83 -43.22 -12.24
N GLN A 190 -35.02 -42.61 -12.36
CA GLN A 190 -36.25 -43.34 -12.66
C GLN A 190 -36.18 -43.95 -14.06
N LYS A 191 -35.67 -43.19 -15.04
CA LYS A 191 -35.47 -43.68 -16.41
C LYS A 191 -34.39 -44.75 -16.50
N ALA A 192 -33.32 -44.65 -15.72
CA ALA A 192 -32.29 -45.68 -15.65
C ALA A 192 -32.87 -47.02 -15.16
N LYS A 193 -33.69 -47.00 -14.10
CA LYS A 193 -34.39 -48.19 -13.59
C LYS A 193 -35.36 -48.78 -14.60
N GLU A 194 -36.10 -47.92 -15.31
CA GLU A 194 -37.04 -48.34 -16.36
C GLU A 194 -36.31 -49.07 -17.52
N ILE A 195 -35.18 -48.52 -17.97
CA ILE A 195 -34.36 -49.11 -19.04
C ILE A 195 -33.80 -50.48 -18.63
N VAL A 196 -33.24 -50.60 -17.42
CA VAL A 196 -32.70 -51.87 -16.91
C VAL A 196 -33.80 -52.93 -16.80
N ARG A 197 -34.99 -52.56 -16.29
CA ARG A 197 -36.12 -53.50 -16.20
C ARG A 197 -36.55 -53.99 -17.59
N ARG A 198 -36.66 -53.09 -18.57
CA ARG A 198 -37.01 -53.47 -19.95
C ARG A 198 -35.96 -54.39 -20.59
N LEU A 199 -34.67 -54.16 -20.32
CA LEU A 199 -33.59 -55.02 -20.83
C LEU A 199 -33.54 -56.39 -20.14
N LYS A 200 -33.91 -56.48 -18.85
CA LYS A 200 -34.04 -57.76 -18.14
C LYS A 200 -35.23 -58.59 -18.64
N GLU A 201 -36.36 -57.95 -18.96
CA GLU A 201 -37.56 -58.63 -19.46
C GLU A 201 -37.47 -58.98 -20.96
N GLY A 202 -36.88 -58.11 -21.78
CA GLY A 202 -36.87 -58.21 -23.25
C GLY A 202 -35.51 -58.57 -23.88
N GLY A 203 -34.46 -58.77 -23.08
CA GLY A 203 -33.12 -59.09 -23.57
C GLY A 203 -32.50 -57.97 -24.42
N ILE A 204 -31.95 -58.35 -25.58
CA ILE A 204 -31.23 -57.44 -26.48
C ILE A 204 -32.23 -56.53 -27.20
N THR A 205 -32.07 -55.21 -27.06
CA THR A 205 -32.94 -54.23 -27.75
C THR A 205 -32.12 -53.26 -28.61
N ARG A 206 -32.72 -52.72 -29.69
CA ARG A 206 -32.08 -51.67 -30.50
C ARG A 206 -32.12 -50.34 -29.72
N PHE A 207 -31.04 -49.55 -29.79
CA PHE A 207 -30.92 -48.27 -29.08
C PHE A 207 -32.11 -47.33 -29.34
N LEU A 208 -32.58 -47.23 -30.58
CA LEU A 208 -33.72 -46.40 -30.95
C LEU A 208 -35.05 -46.86 -30.35
N LEU A 209 -35.19 -48.13 -29.97
CA LEU A 209 -36.41 -48.64 -29.33
C LEU A 209 -36.54 -48.17 -27.87
N LEU A 210 -35.43 -47.78 -27.21
CA LEU A 210 -35.49 -47.21 -25.85
C LEU A 210 -36.21 -45.86 -25.81
N PHE A 211 -36.22 -45.13 -26.92
CA PHE A 211 -36.87 -43.82 -27.03
C PHE A 211 -38.34 -43.91 -27.47
N ARG A 212 -38.81 -45.09 -27.91
CA ARG A 212 -40.23 -45.29 -28.26
C ARG A 212 -41.07 -45.22 -26.98
N GLY A 213 -41.73 -44.08 -26.80
CA GLY A 213 -42.54 -43.75 -25.62
C GLY A 213 -42.29 -42.37 -25.04
N SER A 214 -41.19 -41.69 -25.42
CA SER A 214 -40.88 -40.35 -24.93
C SER A 214 -41.82 -39.30 -25.54
N ARG A 215 -42.53 -38.53 -24.69
CA ARG A 215 -43.53 -37.53 -25.11
C ARG A 215 -43.01 -36.09 -25.10
N SER A 216 -41.90 -35.83 -24.39
CA SER A 216 -41.32 -34.49 -24.26
C SER A 216 -39.82 -34.47 -24.55
N ARG A 217 -39.29 -33.28 -24.92
CA ARG A 217 -37.84 -33.08 -25.12
C ARG A 217 -37.05 -33.33 -23.84
N SER A 218 -37.61 -32.97 -22.68
CA SER A 218 -37.00 -33.24 -21.37
C SER A 218 -36.89 -34.75 -21.09
N GLU A 219 -37.90 -35.53 -21.47
CA GLU A 219 -37.89 -36.98 -21.32
C GLU A 219 -36.88 -37.66 -22.26
N LEU A 220 -36.73 -37.17 -23.50
CA LEU A 220 -35.69 -37.63 -24.42
C LEU A 220 -34.28 -37.41 -23.85
N VAL A 221 -34.03 -36.22 -23.32
CA VAL A 221 -32.73 -35.88 -22.69
C VAL A 221 -32.50 -36.74 -21.44
N ALA A 222 -33.50 -36.92 -20.59
CA ALA A 222 -33.38 -37.77 -19.40
C ALA A 222 -33.10 -39.24 -19.75
N THR A 223 -33.75 -39.76 -20.79
CA THR A 223 -33.52 -41.13 -21.28
C THR A 223 -32.12 -41.30 -21.85
N PHE A 224 -31.63 -40.31 -22.62
CA PHE A 224 -30.27 -40.33 -23.15
C PHE A 224 -29.21 -40.26 -22.04
N MET A 225 -29.40 -39.36 -21.06
CA MET A 225 -28.54 -39.26 -19.88
C MET A 225 -28.53 -40.56 -19.08
N ALA A 226 -29.68 -41.22 -18.93
CA ALA A 226 -29.77 -42.51 -18.26
C ALA A 226 -28.98 -43.60 -18.99
N VAL A 227 -29.01 -43.66 -20.32
CA VAL A 227 -28.19 -44.62 -21.09
C VAL A 227 -26.70 -44.36 -20.91
N LEU A 228 -26.27 -43.09 -20.94
CA LEU A 228 -24.86 -42.74 -20.71
C LEU A 228 -24.41 -43.09 -19.29
N GLU A 229 -25.25 -42.85 -18.29
CA GLU A 229 -24.97 -43.19 -16.90
C GLU A 229 -24.85 -44.71 -16.70
N LEU A 230 -25.72 -45.50 -17.33
CA LEU A 230 -25.67 -46.96 -17.27
C LEU A 230 -24.45 -47.53 -18.03
N CYS A 231 -24.03 -46.90 -19.12
CA CYS A 231 -22.78 -47.23 -19.81
C CYS A 231 -21.57 -46.89 -18.94
N ARG A 232 -21.56 -45.70 -18.29
CA ARG A 232 -20.51 -45.30 -17.36
C ARG A 232 -20.37 -46.27 -16.19
N SER A 233 -21.51 -46.75 -15.68
CA SER A 233 -21.57 -47.71 -14.58
C SER A 233 -21.31 -49.17 -15.01
N ARG A 234 -21.02 -49.40 -16.30
CA ARG A 234 -20.75 -50.73 -16.91
C ARG A 234 -21.90 -51.75 -16.81
N ILE A 235 -23.12 -51.30 -16.52
CA ILE A 235 -24.33 -52.14 -16.41
C ILE A 235 -24.85 -52.52 -17.81
N ILE A 236 -24.69 -51.60 -18.77
CA ILE A 236 -25.14 -51.77 -20.15
C ILE A 236 -23.93 -51.72 -21.10
N ARG A 237 -23.94 -52.59 -22.11
CA ARG A 237 -23.00 -52.57 -23.23
C ARG A 237 -23.74 -52.25 -24.53
N LEU A 238 -23.24 -51.23 -25.22
CA LEU A 238 -23.64 -50.90 -26.59
C LEU A 238 -22.71 -51.64 -27.57
N ALA A 239 -23.28 -52.35 -28.54
CA ALA A 239 -22.53 -53.06 -29.58
C ALA A 239 -23.17 -52.83 -30.96
N GLY A 240 -22.34 -52.60 -31.99
CA GLY A 240 -22.77 -52.43 -33.37
C GLY A 240 -22.25 -51.15 -34.04
N PRO A 241 -22.45 -50.99 -35.36
CA PRO A 241 -22.13 -49.78 -36.10
C PRO A 241 -23.09 -48.64 -35.72
N ALA A 242 -22.70 -47.39 -35.97
CA ALA A 242 -23.45 -46.19 -35.56
C ALA A 242 -24.92 -46.15 -36.02
N ALA A 243 -25.27 -46.86 -37.10
CA ALA A 243 -26.64 -46.96 -37.61
C ALA A 243 -27.50 -48.03 -36.89
N ASP A 244 -26.89 -49.06 -36.31
CA ASP A 244 -27.54 -50.24 -35.73
C ASP A 244 -26.93 -50.65 -34.39
N CYS A 245 -26.92 -49.69 -33.45
CA CYS A 245 -26.51 -49.95 -32.07
C CYS A 245 -27.53 -50.85 -31.34
N THR A 246 -27.06 -52.00 -30.86
CA THR A 246 -27.79 -52.88 -29.95
C THR A 246 -27.36 -52.63 -28.50
N VAL A 247 -28.31 -52.74 -27.60
CA VAL A 247 -28.17 -52.49 -26.17
C VAL A 247 -28.37 -53.81 -25.44
N THR A 248 -27.36 -54.21 -24.68
CA THR A 248 -27.37 -55.46 -23.90
C THR A 248 -27.10 -55.14 -22.44
N CYS A 249 -27.85 -55.76 -21.52
CA CYS A 249 -27.45 -55.80 -20.12
C CYS A 249 -26.29 -56.77 -19.97
N ARG A 250 -25.25 -56.36 -19.26
CA ARG A 250 -24.17 -57.28 -18.91
C ARG A 250 -24.67 -58.14 -17.75
N GLU A 251 -24.75 -59.44 -17.97
CA GLU A 251 -24.87 -60.40 -16.87
C GLU A 251 -23.49 -60.52 -16.22
N ASP A 252 -23.44 -60.51 -14.88
CA ASP A 252 -22.21 -60.69 -14.12
C ASP A 252 -21.57 -62.03 -14.50
N PRO A 253 -20.28 -62.07 -14.90
CA PRO A 253 -19.58 -63.31 -15.13
C PRO A 253 -19.14 -63.90 -13.79
N GLU A 254 -20.07 -64.51 -13.05
CA GLU A 254 -19.75 -65.31 -11.85
C GLU A 254 -20.43 -66.69 -11.84
N ASN A 255 -20.83 -67.22 -13.01
CA ASN A 255 -21.33 -68.59 -13.11
C ASN A 255 -20.91 -69.29 -14.41
N THR A 256 -19.61 -69.45 -14.67
CA THR A 256 -19.04 -70.61 -15.40
C THR A 256 -17.51 -70.68 -15.27
N GLU A 257 -17.01 -71.33 -14.23
CA GLU A 257 -15.76 -72.12 -14.23
C GLU A 257 -16.03 -73.40 -13.41
N GLU A 258 -16.50 -74.45 -14.11
CA GLU A 258 -15.97 -75.82 -14.05
C GLU A 258 -15.68 -76.24 -15.49
#